data_AF-A0A7C0X9U7-F1
#
_entry.id   AF-A0A7C0X9U7-F1
#
_cell.length_a   1.000
_cell.length_b   1.000
_cell.length_c   1.000
_cell.angle_alpha   90.00
_cell.angle_beta   90.00
_cell.angle_gamma   90.00
#
_symmetry.space_group_name_H-M   'P 1'
#
loop_
_entity.id
_entity.type
_entity.pdbx_description
1 polymer ?
#
loop_
_entity_poly.entity_id
_entity_poly.type
_entity_poly.pdbx_seq_one_letter_code
_entity_poly.pdbx_strand_id
1 'polypeptide(L)'
;MQEEQIAVIALVVIIIGVLGFYLTTVYGGDILENIFPSKTEVVYDKNTVQLGDCVEVNYIGRFHSNGTVFDTTYEDVAKEWGIYDENRTYEPIKIFVDPEGTLVTPEGYENYTSNMIPGFLEALVGMKKGENKTVSIPPEKAYGIWNTSLAEEYGLSPYPIDYVVNDTQMVEKTLFTAYFPDVNLTVNNSFDWGEKMIGVNDTLYAVITNVTDTNVTYRLLPVNGTTFPMPLFNWTVTILVKNETHFTLHTSTEVGYTTSINLMYGYLHIKVVDMNETHLKLAINTEAPSIKFVGQTLDFTIEVVDLHKTSLEEES
;
A
#
# COMPACT_ATOMS: atom_id res chain seq x y z
N MET A 1 51.79 10.64 -8.99
CA MET A 1 50.71 10.07 -8.14
C MET A 1 50.72 10.54 -6.69
N GLN A 2 51.67 10.19 -5.81
CA GLN A 2 51.59 10.59 -4.40
C GLN A 2 51.91 12.09 -4.16
N GLU A 3 52.87 12.66 -4.89
CA GLU A 3 53.19 14.10 -4.80
C GLU A 3 52.09 14.99 -5.43
N GLU A 4 51.44 14.55 -6.51
CA GLU A 4 50.31 15.25 -7.12
C GLU A 4 49.06 15.24 -6.22
N GLN A 5 48.81 14.14 -5.49
CA GLN A 5 47.71 14.08 -4.51
C GLN A 5 47.97 15.00 -3.30
N ILE A 6 49.22 15.08 -2.83
CA ILE A 6 49.60 16.01 -1.75
C ILE A 6 49.47 17.47 -2.22
N ALA A 7 49.87 17.77 -3.47
CA ALA A 7 49.73 19.10 -4.04
C ALA A 7 48.25 19.51 -4.21
N VAL A 8 47.37 18.59 -4.64
CA VAL A 8 45.93 18.86 -4.77
C VAL A 8 45.27 19.06 -3.41
N ILE A 9 45.61 18.25 -2.40
CA ILE A 9 45.09 18.42 -1.03
C ILE A 9 45.57 19.75 -0.43
N ALA A 10 46.85 20.09 -0.60
CA ALA A 10 47.38 21.37 -0.14
C ALA A 10 46.69 22.56 -0.84
N LEU A 11 46.43 22.47 -2.15
CA LEU A 11 45.73 23.51 -2.91
C LEU A 11 44.28 23.67 -2.44
N VAL A 12 43.57 22.57 -2.16
CA VAL A 12 42.19 22.59 -1.64
C VAL A 12 42.14 23.20 -0.23
N VAL A 13 43.08 22.86 0.64
CA VAL A 13 43.16 23.44 1.99
C VAL A 13 43.48 24.93 1.94
N ILE A 14 44.37 25.36 1.03
CA ILE A 14 44.67 26.79 0.82
C ILE A 14 43.45 27.51 0.26
N ILE A 15 42.72 26.93 -0.70
CA ILE A 15 41.51 27.52 -1.27
C ILE A 15 40.41 27.64 -0.20
N ILE A 16 40.20 26.61 0.63
CA ILE A 16 39.23 26.64 1.74
C ILE A 16 39.65 27.68 2.79
N GLY A 17 40.93 27.77 3.12
CA GLY A 17 41.45 28.76 4.06
C GLY A 17 41.32 30.19 3.55
N VAL A 18 41.64 30.42 2.27
CA VAL A 18 41.53 31.74 1.63
C VAL A 18 40.06 32.12 1.41
N LEU A 19 39.19 31.17 1.05
CA LEU A 19 37.76 31.41 0.93
C LEU A 19 37.12 31.68 2.30
N GLY A 20 37.51 30.93 3.34
CA GLY A 20 37.08 31.17 4.71
C GLY A 20 37.55 32.52 5.25
N PHE A 21 38.77 32.94 4.94
CA PHE A 21 39.31 34.26 5.30
C PHE A 21 38.67 35.39 4.49
N TYR A 22 38.41 35.19 3.20
CA TYR A 22 37.68 36.14 2.36
C TYR A 22 36.24 36.30 2.84
N LEU A 23 35.56 35.22 3.21
CA LEU A 23 34.20 35.27 3.74
C LEU A 23 34.14 35.98 5.09
N THR A 24 35.08 35.75 6.01
CA THR A 24 35.10 36.45 7.32
C THR A 24 35.50 37.92 7.20
N THR A 25 36.36 38.30 6.25
CA THR A 25 36.79 39.69 6.05
C THR A 25 35.81 40.52 5.22
N VAL A 26 35.08 39.90 4.28
CA VAL A 26 34.08 40.58 3.42
C VAL A 26 32.69 40.57 4.04
N TYR A 27 32.31 39.50 4.76
CA TYR A 27 31.00 39.32 5.39
C TYR A 27 31.11 39.19 6.91
N GLY A 28 31.97 40.01 7.54
CA GLY A 28 32.27 40.00 8.98
C GLY A 28 31.12 40.38 9.93
N GLY A 29 29.96 39.76 9.75
CA GLY A 29 28.79 39.74 10.61
C GLY A 29 27.92 38.53 10.24
N ASP A 30 27.75 37.61 11.20
CA ASP A 30 26.70 36.58 11.29
C ASP A 30 26.44 35.66 10.09
N ILE A 31 27.45 34.89 9.70
CA ILE A 31 27.26 33.69 8.85
C ILE A 31 26.73 32.51 9.69
N LEU A 32 27.01 32.47 11.00
CA LEU A 32 26.57 31.38 11.89
C LEU A 32 25.04 31.36 12.10
N GLU A 33 24.35 32.50 12.14
CA GLU A 33 22.87 32.56 12.26
C GLU A 33 22.13 32.09 11.00
N ASN A 34 22.73 32.23 9.81
CA ASN A 34 22.13 31.79 8.55
C ASN A 34 22.43 30.32 8.21
N ILE A 35 23.52 29.76 8.75
CA ILE A 35 23.88 28.33 8.57
C ILE A 35 23.24 27.46 9.65
N PHE A 36 23.15 27.98 10.87
CA PHE A 36 22.39 27.39 11.97
C PHE A 36 21.30 28.37 12.33
N PRO A 37 20.11 28.31 11.70
CA PRO A 37 18.96 28.99 12.27
C PRO A 37 18.89 28.52 13.73
N SER A 38 18.95 29.47 14.66
CA SER A 38 18.69 29.20 16.06
C SER A 38 17.42 28.35 16.10
N LYS A 39 17.48 27.22 16.85
CA LYS A 39 16.31 26.39 17.12
C LYS A 39 15.14 27.34 17.28
N THR A 40 14.18 27.30 16.35
CA THR A 40 12.88 27.91 16.57
C THR A 40 12.48 27.37 17.94
N GLU A 41 12.42 28.23 18.96
CA GLU A 41 11.81 27.84 20.21
C GLU A 41 10.38 27.48 19.84
N VAL A 42 10.12 26.18 19.66
CA VAL A 42 8.77 25.65 19.65
C VAL A 42 8.26 26.06 21.02
N VAL A 43 7.43 27.09 21.08
CA VAL A 43 6.80 27.51 22.32
C VAL A 43 5.94 26.33 22.74
N TYR A 44 6.44 25.55 23.70
CA TYR A 44 5.71 24.42 24.25
C TYR A 44 4.55 24.98 25.08
N ASP A 45 3.40 25.25 24.44
CA ASP A 45 2.17 25.53 25.18
C ASP A 45 1.75 24.24 25.86
N LYS A 46 1.94 24.21 27.19
CA LYS A 46 1.56 23.10 28.08
C LYS A 46 0.09 22.69 27.95
N ASN A 47 -0.75 23.51 27.34
CA ASN A 47 -2.17 23.24 27.15
C ASN A 47 -2.53 22.74 25.74
N THR A 48 -1.53 22.60 24.86
CA THR A 48 -1.74 22.11 23.49
C THR A 48 -1.14 20.73 23.30
N VAL A 49 -1.75 19.96 22.40
CA VAL A 49 -1.27 18.67 21.94
C VAL A 49 0.05 18.84 21.17
N GLN A 50 1.01 17.97 21.44
CA GLN A 50 2.31 17.91 20.80
C GLN A 50 2.63 16.48 20.36
N LEU A 51 3.68 16.34 19.53
CA LEU A 51 4.23 15.03 19.19
C LEU A 51 4.68 14.32 20.47
N GLY A 52 4.32 13.04 20.61
CA GLY A 52 4.61 12.24 21.79
C GLY A 52 3.63 12.41 22.95
N ASP A 53 2.59 13.24 22.81
CA ASP A 53 1.50 13.28 23.78
C ASP A 53 0.50 12.13 23.57
N CYS A 54 -0.21 11.79 24.65
CA CYS A 54 -1.34 10.87 24.61
C CYS A 54 -2.65 11.67 24.74
N VAL A 55 -3.61 11.44 23.86
CA VAL A 55 -4.88 12.16 23.82
C VAL A 55 -6.06 11.22 23.69
N GLU A 56 -7.19 11.60 24.27
CA GLU A 56 -8.47 10.92 24.05
C GLU A 56 -9.33 11.80 23.16
N VAL A 57 -9.82 11.26 22.04
CA VAL A 57 -10.55 12.05 21.04
C VAL A 57 -11.85 11.41 20.61
N ASN A 58 -12.86 12.25 20.41
CA ASN A 58 -14.02 11.90 19.62
C ASN A 58 -13.86 12.40 18.19
N TYR A 59 -14.43 11.69 17.22
CA TYR A 59 -14.41 12.14 15.84
C TYR A 59 -15.60 11.70 15.00
N ILE A 60 -15.80 12.41 13.88
CA ILE A 60 -16.67 12.01 12.78
C ILE A 60 -15.88 12.15 11.48
N GLY A 61 -15.69 11.03 10.77
CA GLY A 61 -15.03 10.97 9.46
C GLY A 61 -16.05 10.98 8.33
N ARG A 62 -15.83 11.86 7.34
CA ARG A 62 -16.71 12.07 6.18
C ARG A 62 -15.93 12.10 4.88
N PHE A 63 -16.55 11.64 3.79
CA PHE A 63 -16.01 11.90 2.46
C PHE A 63 -16.17 13.38 2.12
N HIS A 64 -15.08 14.05 1.77
CA HIS A 64 -15.12 15.47 1.39
C HIS A 64 -16.05 15.74 0.19
N SER A 65 -16.14 14.77 -0.73
CA SER A 65 -16.89 14.89 -1.98
C SER A 65 -18.41 14.97 -1.81
N ASN A 66 -18.97 14.34 -0.77
CA ASN A 66 -20.42 14.23 -0.61
C ASN A 66 -20.91 14.33 0.85
N GLY A 67 -20.01 14.51 1.82
CA GLY A 67 -20.33 14.63 3.24
C GLY A 67 -20.78 13.32 3.92
N THR A 68 -20.78 12.19 3.21
CA THR A 68 -21.23 10.90 3.76
C THR A 68 -20.32 10.49 4.90
N VAL A 69 -20.90 10.20 6.07
CA VAL A 69 -20.18 9.68 7.23
C VAL A 69 -19.77 8.23 6.96
N PHE A 70 -18.49 7.93 7.14
CA PHE A 70 -17.95 6.57 6.96
C PHE A 70 -17.44 5.94 8.26
N ASP A 71 -17.15 6.76 9.28
CA ASP A 71 -16.66 6.30 10.58
C ASP A 71 -16.90 7.37 11.66
N THR A 72 -17.10 6.95 12.91
CA THR A 72 -17.30 7.87 14.05
C THR A 72 -17.15 7.16 15.40
N THR A 73 -16.79 7.91 16.44
CA THR A 73 -16.87 7.48 17.85
C THR A 73 -18.24 7.74 18.48
N TYR A 74 -19.14 8.46 17.81
CA TYR A 74 -20.47 8.79 18.33
C TYR A 74 -21.50 7.73 17.93
N GLU A 75 -22.09 7.04 18.91
CA GLU A 75 -23.04 5.95 18.67
C GLU A 75 -24.31 6.42 17.94
N ASP A 76 -24.84 7.58 18.32
CA ASP A 76 -26.03 8.18 17.72
C ASP A 76 -25.80 8.55 16.24
N VAL A 77 -24.65 9.14 15.94
CA VAL A 77 -24.23 9.43 14.56
C VAL A 77 -24.06 8.13 13.77
N ALA A 78 -23.45 7.09 14.35
CA ALA A 78 -23.28 5.81 13.67
C ALA A 78 -24.63 5.16 13.32
N LYS A 79 -25.61 5.22 14.22
CA LYS A 79 -26.98 4.74 13.99
C LYS A 79 -27.70 5.55 12.93
N GLU A 80 -27.60 6.88 12.98
CA GLU A 80 -28.22 7.79 12.01
C GLU A 80 -27.74 7.50 10.59
N TRP A 81 -26.44 7.22 10.43
CA TRP A 81 -25.80 6.97 9.13
C TRP A 81 -25.75 5.50 8.72
N GLY A 82 -26.32 4.60 9.51
CA GLY A 82 -26.39 3.17 9.19
C GLY A 82 -25.03 2.46 9.19
N ILE A 83 -24.06 2.97 9.96
CA ILE A 83 -22.71 2.41 10.12
C ILE A 83 -22.47 1.90 11.55
N TYR A 84 -23.54 1.63 12.29
CA TYR A 84 -23.47 1.08 13.64
C TYR A 84 -22.91 -0.35 13.64
N ASP A 85 -21.98 -0.62 14.55
CA ASP A 85 -21.40 -1.95 14.83
C ASP A 85 -21.63 -2.28 16.31
N GLU A 86 -22.35 -3.36 16.59
CA GLU A 86 -22.66 -3.83 17.94
C GLU A 86 -21.41 -4.25 18.74
N ASN A 87 -20.31 -4.54 18.05
CA ASN A 87 -19.04 -4.92 18.67
C ASN A 87 -18.19 -3.70 19.08
N ARG A 88 -18.62 -2.49 18.74
CA ARG A 88 -17.93 -1.24 19.07
C ARG A 88 -18.53 -0.56 20.30
N THR A 89 -17.68 -0.04 21.19
CA THR A 89 -18.11 0.63 22.43
C THR A 89 -18.51 2.10 22.26
N TYR A 90 -18.14 2.75 21.14
CA TYR A 90 -18.42 4.16 20.85
C TYR A 90 -17.98 5.12 21.96
N GLU A 91 -16.72 4.96 22.38
CA GLU A 91 -16.04 5.82 23.35
C GLU A 91 -14.92 6.62 22.65
N PRO A 92 -14.40 7.69 23.28
CA PRO A 92 -13.23 8.40 22.78
C PRO A 92 -12.06 7.43 22.51
N ILE A 93 -11.42 7.57 21.36
CA ILE A 93 -10.26 6.75 21.02
C ILE A 93 -9.00 7.33 21.65
N LYS A 94 -8.12 6.43 22.11
CA LYS A 94 -6.89 6.74 22.82
C LYS A 94 -5.72 6.76 21.84
N ILE A 95 -5.23 7.95 21.54
CA ILE A 95 -4.24 8.19 20.49
C ILE A 95 -2.90 8.61 21.10
N PHE A 96 -1.83 7.94 20.68
CA PHE A 96 -0.47 8.43 20.85
C PHE A 96 -0.10 9.26 19.61
N VAL A 97 0.31 10.51 19.79
CA VAL A 97 0.51 11.46 18.67
C VAL A 97 1.90 11.27 18.06
N ASP A 98 1.99 10.32 17.14
CA ASP A 98 3.22 10.00 16.40
C ASP A 98 2.91 9.72 14.91
N PRO A 99 2.79 10.77 14.08
CA PRO A 99 2.45 10.62 12.65
C PRO A 99 3.52 9.88 11.83
N GLU A 100 4.77 9.87 12.29
CA GLU A 100 5.90 9.26 11.57
C GLU A 100 6.20 7.83 12.04
N GLY A 101 5.59 7.38 13.16
CA GLY A 101 5.84 6.07 13.74
C GLY A 101 7.27 5.90 14.29
N THR A 102 7.88 7.00 14.73
CA THR A 102 9.30 7.04 15.16
C THR A 102 9.47 7.19 16.67
N LEU A 103 8.38 7.47 17.40
CA LEU A 103 8.39 7.68 18.84
C LEU A 103 8.02 6.40 19.57
N VAL A 104 8.44 6.33 20.83
CA VAL A 104 8.12 5.20 21.71
C VAL A 104 6.93 5.57 22.58
N THR A 105 5.93 4.68 22.63
CA THR A 105 4.80 4.86 23.52
C THR A 105 5.27 4.91 24.98
N PRO A 106 4.90 5.95 25.75
CA PRO A 106 5.29 6.11 27.14
C PRO A 106 4.79 4.97 28.05
N GLU A 107 5.52 4.68 29.11
CA GLU A 107 5.11 3.71 30.14
C GLU A 107 3.76 4.12 30.77
N GLY A 108 2.84 3.18 30.91
CA GLY A 108 1.49 3.41 31.42
C GLY A 108 0.47 3.89 30.38
N TYR A 109 0.90 4.06 29.12
CA TYR A 109 0.04 4.43 27.99
C TYR A 109 0.04 3.34 26.89
N GLU A 110 0.35 2.09 27.22
CA GLU A 110 0.45 0.98 26.26
C GLU A 110 -0.88 0.68 25.54
N ASN A 111 -1.99 1.16 26.10
CA ASN A 111 -3.32 1.04 25.52
C ASN A 111 -3.68 2.21 24.57
N TYR A 112 -2.76 3.14 24.32
CA TYR A 112 -2.86 4.19 23.31
C TYR A 112 -2.23 3.71 22.00
N THR A 113 -2.76 4.19 20.87
CA THR A 113 -2.30 3.74 19.54
C THR A 113 -2.00 4.91 18.61
N SER A 114 -1.04 4.73 17.71
CA SER A 114 -0.80 5.63 16.58
C SER A 114 -1.38 5.08 15.28
N ASN A 115 -2.25 4.07 15.33
CA ASN A 115 -2.85 3.43 14.15
C ASN A 115 -3.98 4.28 13.54
N MET A 116 -3.64 5.51 13.17
CA MET A 116 -4.49 6.47 12.48
C MET A 116 -3.76 6.99 11.25
N ILE A 117 -4.50 7.51 10.29
CA ILE A 117 -3.89 8.12 9.10
C ILE A 117 -3.00 9.32 9.51
N PRO A 118 -1.85 9.56 8.84
CA PRO A 118 -0.91 10.60 9.26
C PRO A 118 -1.54 11.99 9.38
N GLY A 119 -2.40 12.37 8.43
CA GLY A 119 -3.06 13.68 8.46
C GLY A 119 -4.02 13.87 9.64
N PHE A 120 -4.53 12.78 10.23
CA PHE A 120 -5.34 12.85 11.44
C PHE A 120 -4.45 13.17 12.64
N LEU A 121 -3.32 12.47 12.77
CA LEU A 121 -2.36 12.67 13.86
C LEU A 121 -1.73 14.08 13.81
N GLU A 122 -1.36 14.54 12.61
CA GLU A 122 -0.88 15.90 12.40
C GLU A 122 -1.92 16.97 12.79
N ALA A 123 -3.21 16.72 12.50
CA ALA A 123 -4.27 17.69 12.76
C ALA A 123 -4.51 17.95 14.25
N LEU A 124 -4.17 16.98 15.11
CA LEU A 124 -4.24 17.07 16.56
C LEU A 124 -3.23 18.07 17.11
N VAL A 125 -2.04 18.18 16.50
CA VAL A 125 -0.98 19.05 16.98
C VAL A 125 -1.46 20.50 17.07
N GLY A 126 -1.27 21.11 18.23
CA GLY A 126 -1.73 22.47 18.54
C GLY A 126 -3.17 22.59 19.03
N MET A 127 -3.99 21.52 18.97
CA MET A 127 -5.32 21.53 19.56
C MET A 127 -5.25 21.55 21.09
N LYS A 128 -6.31 22.04 21.74
CA LYS A 128 -6.45 22.06 23.21
C LYS A 128 -7.51 21.07 23.68
N LYS A 129 -7.42 20.64 24.94
CA LYS A 129 -8.51 19.90 25.58
C LYS A 129 -9.82 20.71 25.52
N GLY A 130 -10.90 20.05 25.10
CA GLY A 130 -12.22 20.63 24.85
C GLY A 130 -12.36 21.37 23.51
N GLU A 131 -11.30 21.44 22.70
CA GLU A 131 -11.36 22.04 21.37
C GLU A 131 -11.99 21.08 20.35
N ASN A 132 -12.82 21.62 19.48
CA ASN A 132 -13.35 20.94 18.31
C ASN A 132 -12.85 21.63 17.04
N LYS A 133 -12.32 20.83 16.11
CA LYS A 133 -11.74 21.30 14.84
C LYS A 133 -12.18 20.39 13.70
N THR A 134 -12.50 20.97 12.55
CA THR A 134 -12.68 20.20 11.31
C THR A 134 -11.50 20.42 10.38
N VAL A 135 -10.96 19.31 9.86
CA VAL A 135 -9.82 19.31 8.93
C VAL A 135 -10.13 18.49 7.70
N SER A 136 -9.61 18.92 6.56
CA SER A 136 -9.64 18.16 5.30
C SER A 136 -8.27 17.53 5.06
N ILE A 137 -8.24 16.21 5.00
CA ILE A 137 -7.02 15.41 4.84
C ILE A 137 -6.94 14.95 3.39
N PRO A 138 -5.92 15.36 2.62
CA PRO A 138 -5.75 14.91 1.24
C PRO A 138 -5.36 13.42 1.19
N PRO A 139 -5.59 12.72 0.06
CA PRO A 139 -5.34 11.28 -0.04
C PRO A 139 -3.90 10.88 0.33
N GLU A 140 -2.90 11.70 -0.01
CA GLU A 140 -1.49 11.46 0.31
C GLU A 140 -1.19 11.42 1.83
N LYS A 141 -2.08 11.98 2.65
CA LYS A 141 -2.02 11.92 4.11
C LYS A 141 -3.15 11.07 4.72
N ALA A 142 -3.94 10.41 3.87
CA ALA A 142 -5.03 9.51 4.24
C ALA A 142 -4.71 8.08 3.79
N TYR A 143 -5.34 7.61 2.71
CA TYR A 143 -5.25 6.23 2.22
C TYR A 143 -4.61 6.12 0.83
N GLY A 144 -3.84 7.13 0.43
CA GLY A 144 -3.08 7.19 -0.80
C GLY A 144 -3.93 7.36 -2.06
N ILE A 145 -3.23 7.48 -3.18
CA ILE A 145 -3.81 7.55 -4.53
C ILE A 145 -3.55 6.25 -5.29
N TRP A 146 -4.11 6.14 -6.50
CA TRP A 146 -3.72 5.12 -7.47
C TRP A 146 -2.29 5.37 -7.96
N ASN A 147 -1.39 4.40 -7.79
CA ASN A 147 0.02 4.52 -8.14
C ASN A 147 0.40 3.56 -9.29
N THR A 148 0.70 4.12 -10.47
CA THR A 148 1.17 3.35 -11.64
C THR A 148 2.62 2.90 -11.50
N SER A 149 3.48 3.72 -10.91
CA SER A 149 4.90 3.40 -10.74
C SER A 149 5.09 2.25 -9.78
N LEU A 150 4.28 2.17 -8.71
CA LEU A 150 4.30 1.03 -7.79
C LEU A 150 3.81 -0.26 -8.47
N ALA A 151 2.82 -0.16 -9.37
CA ALA A 151 2.37 -1.30 -10.17
C ALA A 151 3.47 -1.82 -11.10
N GLU A 152 4.26 -0.91 -11.68
CA GLU A 152 5.43 -1.24 -12.53
C GLU A 152 6.57 -1.85 -11.68
N GLU A 153 6.85 -1.26 -10.51
CA GLU A 153 7.87 -1.76 -9.56
C GLU A 153 7.58 -3.20 -9.13
N TYR A 154 6.31 -3.52 -8.87
CA TYR A 154 5.89 -4.87 -8.49
C TYR A 154 5.69 -5.82 -9.69
N GLY A 155 5.97 -5.36 -10.92
CA GLY A 155 5.84 -6.17 -12.14
C GLY A 155 4.40 -6.53 -12.51
N LEU A 156 3.42 -5.81 -11.97
CA LEU A 156 2.01 -5.98 -12.30
C LEU A 156 1.63 -5.22 -13.58
N SER A 157 2.38 -4.18 -13.95
CA SER A 157 2.15 -3.34 -15.12
C SER A 157 3.43 -3.20 -15.96
N PRO A 158 3.35 -3.19 -17.31
CA PRO A 158 2.17 -3.47 -18.12
C PRO A 158 1.77 -4.95 -18.07
N TYR A 159 0.46 -5.22 -18.02
CA TYR A 159 -0.07 -6.59 -18.00
C TYR A 159 -0.44 -7.04 -19.42
N PRO A 160 0.04 -8.19 -19.92
CA PRO A 160 -0.28 -8.66 -21.26
C PRO A 160 -1.75 -9.10 -21.35
N ILE A 161 -2.47 -8.61 -22.37
CA ILE A 161 -3.86 -9.03 -22.64
C ILE A 161 -3.90 -10.49 -23.09
N ASP A 162 -2.97 -10.88 -23.95
CA ASP A 162 -2.84 -12.23 -24.48
C ASP A 162 -1.66 -12.95 -23.84
N TYR A 163 -1.94 -14.09 -23.19
CA TYR A 163 -0.91 -15.02 -22.74
C TYR A 163 -0.94 -16.30 -23.59
N VAL A 164 0.13 -16.53 -24.36
CA VAL A 164 0.24 -17.69 -25.25
C VAL A 164 0.79 -18.88 -24.47
N VAL A 165 0.05 -19.98 -24.49
CA VAL A 165 0.37 -21.22 -23.77
C VAL A 165 0.68 -22.33 -24.77
N ASN A 166 1.81 -23.01 -24.58
CA ASN A 166 2.09 -24.27 -25.26
C ASN A 166 1.20 -25.35 -24.63
N ASP A 167 0.44 -26.09 -25.44
CA ASP A 167 -0.46 -27.11 -24.93
C ASP A 167 0.31 -28.30 -24.32
N THR A 168 1.58 -28.49 -24.66
CA THR A 168 2.40 -29.60 -24.18
C THR A 168 3.36 -29.13 -23.10
N GLN A 169 3.25 -29.75 -21.92
CA GLN A 169 4.04 -29.43 -20.75
C GLN A 169 4.88 -30.63 -20.34
N MET A 170 6.13 -30.38 -19.96
CA MET A 170 7.01 -31.39 -19.36
C MET A 170 7.51 -30.84 -18.04
N VAL A 171 7.21 -31.57 -16.96
CA VAL A 171 7.57 -31.17 -15.60
C VAL A 171 8.23 -32.33 -14.86
N GLU A 172 9.07 -31.99 -13.90
CA GLU A 172 9.71 -32.97 -13.03
C GLU A 172 8.65 -33.69 -12.19
N LYS A 173 8.80 -35.00 -12.03
CA LYS A 173 7.78 -35.88 -11.46
C LYS A 173 7.46 -35.54 -10.01
N THR A 174 8.45 -35.11 -9.23
CA THR A 174 8.26 -34.65 -7.85
C THR A 174 7.37 -33.40 -7.81
N LEU A 175 7.69 -32.40 -8.65
CA LEU A 175 6.87 -31.19 -8.78
C LEU A 175 5.45 -31.50 -9.26
N PHE A 176 5.28 -32.38 -10.26
CA PHE A 176 3.96 -32.78 -10.72
C PHE A 176 3.12 -33.36 -9.58
N THR A 177 3.70 -34.29 -8.82
CA THR A 177 3.00 -34.96 -7.71
C THR A 177 2.68 -33.98 -6.58
N ALA A 178 3.50 -32.94 -6.38
CA ALA A 178 3.22 -31.89 -5.42
C ALA A 178 2.00 -31.02 -5.83
N TYR A 179 1.86 -30.68 -7.12
CA TYR A 179 0.72 -29.91 -7.62
C TYR A 179 -0.55 -30.77 -7.80
N PHE A 180 -0.38 -32.05 -8.16
CA PHE A 180 -1.45 -32.97 -8.53
C PHE A 180 -1.35 -34.29 -7.73
N PRO A 181 -1.49 -34.25 -6.39
CA PRO A 181 -1.26 -35.42 -5.54
C PRO A 181 -2.26 -36.57 -5.81
N ASP A 182 -3.46 -36.25 -6.27
CA ASP A 182 -4.55 -37.21 -6.50
C ASP A 182 -4.56 -37.79 -7.93
N VAL A 183 -3.64 -37.35 -8.80
CA VAL A 183 -3.60 -37.78 -10.20
C VAL A 183 -2.77 -39.04 -10.35
N ASN A 184 -3.39 -40.11 -10.86
CA ASN A 184 -2.70 -41.35 -11.19
C ASN A 184 -1.75 -41.15 -12.39
N LEU A 185 -0.46 -41.48 -12.22
CA LEU A 185 0.59 -41.30 -13.23
C LEU A 185 0.58 -42.42 -14.28
N THR A 186 -0.51 -42.51 -15.04
CA THR A 186 -0.67 -43.43 -16.17
C THR A 186 -0.92 -42.66 -17.46
N VAL A 187 -0.31 -43.11 -18.55
CA VAL A 187 -0.54 -42.52 -19.87
C VAL A 187 -2.01 -42.64 -20.24
N ASN A 188 -2.56 -41.59 -20.86
CA ASN A 188 -3.98 -41.37 -21.16
C ASN A 188 -4.88 -41.11 -19.94
N ASN A 189 -4.32 -40.94 -18.74
CA ASN A 189 -5.10 -40.43 -17.62
C ASN A 189 -5.39 -38.93 -17.80
N SER A 190 -6.65 -38.55 -17.67
CA SER A 190 -7.09 -37.15 -17.74
C SER A 190 -7.37 -36.59 -16.35
N PHE A 191 -7.09 -35.30 -16.18
CA PHE A 191 -7.28 -34.60 -14.91
C PHE A 191 -7.62 -33.13 -15.14
N ASP A 192 -8.28 -32.52 -14.15
CA ASP A 192 -8.62 -31.10 -14.18
C ASP A 192 -7.36 -30.27 -13.84
N TRP A 193 -6.75 -29.70 -14.87
CA TRP A 193 -5.57 -28.86 -14.71
C TRP A 193 -5.96 -27.45 -14.24
N GLY A 194 -7.12 -26.97 -14.69
CA GLY A 194 -7.67 -25.66 -14.36
C GLY A 194 -7.94 -25.50 -12.87
N GLU A 195 -8.48 -26.53 -12.21
CA GLU A 195 -8.70 -26.51 -10.75
C GLU A 195 -7.41 -26.17 -9.98
N LYS A 196 -6.29 -26.84 -10.29
CA LYS A 196 -5.05 -26.66 -9.52
C LYS A 196 -4.24 -25.44 -9.94
N MET A 197 -4.17 -25.18 -11.24
CA MET A 197 -3.23 -24.19 -11.77
C MET A 197 -3.85 -22.81 -11.98
N ILE A 198 -5.15 -22.77 -12.26
CA ILE A 198 -5.90 -21.52 -12.43
C ILE A 198 -6.73 -21.25 -11.18
N GLY A 199 -7.18 -22.28 -10.45
CA GLY A 199 -8.13 -22.14 -9.34
C GLY A 199 -9.58 -22.15 -9.79
N VAL A 200 -9.86 -22.67 -11.00
CA VAL A 200 -11.23 -22.75 -11.55
C VAL A 200 -11.50 -24.14 -12.10
N ASN A 201 -12.44 -24.84 -11.48
CA ASN A 201 -12.81 -26.20 -11.84
C ASN A 201 -13.48 -26.27 -13.21
N ASP A 202 -13.35 -27.41 -13.87
CA ASP A 202 -13.99 -27.74 -15.13
C ASP A 202 -13.67 -26.79 -16.29
N THR A 203 -12.53 -26.07 -16.23
CA THR A 203 -12.15 -25.08 -17.24
C THR A 203 -11.15 -25.58 -18.26
N LEU A 204 -10.10 -26.25 -17.80
CA LEU A 204 -8.99 -26.69 -18.64
C LEU A 204 -8.51 -28.07 -18.16
N TYR A 205 -8.81 -29.09 -18.93
CA TYR A 205 -8.36 -30.45 -18.66
C TYR A 205 -6.99 -30.70 -19.29
N ALA A 206 -6.28 -31.69 -18.76
CA ALA A 206 -5.04 -32.21 -19.32
C ALA A 206 -5.09 -33.73 -19.44
N VAL A 207 -4.25 -34.30 -20.30
CA VAL A 207 -4.04 -35.73 -20.44
C VAL A 207 -2.55 -36.07 -20.40
N ILE A 208 -2.17 -37.08 -19.60
CA ILE A 208 -0.79 -37.55 -19.52
C ILE A 208 -0.42 -38.26 -20.84
N THR A 209 0.67 -37.82 -21.48
CA THR A 209 1.14 -38.38 -22.76
C THR A 209 2.41 -39.22 -22.60
N ASN A 210 3.23 -38.96 -21.59
CA ASN A 210 4.43 -39.74 -21.29
C ASN A 210 4.79 -39.64 -19.79
N VAL A 211 5.31 -40.72 -19.22
CA VAL A 211 5.86 -40.76 -17.86
C VAL A 211 7.21 -41.46 -17.91
N THR A 212 8.25 -40.79 -17.46
CA THR A 212 9.59 -41.37 -17.26
C THR A 212 9.89 -41.50 -15.77
N ASP A 213 11.11 -41.94 -15.44
CA ASP A 213 11.57 -41.97 -14.05
C ASP A 213 11.67 -40.57 -13.45
N THR A 214 11.96 -39.55 -14.27
CA THR A 214 12.22 -38.17 -13.82
C THR A 214 11.12 -37.18 -14.16
N ASN A 215 10.38 -37.38 -15.25
CA ASN A 215 9.47 -36.38 -15.79
C ASN A 215 8.09 -36.94 -16.11
N VAL A 216 7.09 -36.07 -16.06
CA VAL A 216 5.74 -36.28 -16.58
C VAL A 216 5.52 -35.30 -17.71
N THR A 217 5.12 -35.82 -18.88
CA THR A 217 4.66 -35.00 -20.00
C THR A 217 3.14 -35.12 -20.10
N TYR A 218 2.46 -33.99 -20.19
CA TYR A 218 1.02 -33.93 -20.38
C TYR A 218 0.65 -32.89 -21.43
N ARG A 219 -0.51 -33.09 -22.06
CA ARG A 219 -1.08 -32.16 -23.04
C ARG A 219 -2.38 -31.57 -22.50
N LEU A 220 -2.46 -30.25 -22.52
CA LEU A 220 -3.64 -29.46 -22.20
C LEU A 220 -4.68 -29.64 -23.31
N LEU A 221 -5.95 -29.67 -22.94
CA LEU A 221 -7.10 -29.88 -23.81
C LEU A 221 -7.98 -28.63 -23.79
N PRO A 222 -7.51 -27.50 -24.37
CA PRO A 222 -8.28 -26.26 -24.37
C PRO A 222 -9.54 -26.40 -25.23
N VAL A 223 -10.66 -25.88 -24.73
CA VAL A 223 -11.90 -25.75 -25.49
C VAL A 223 -12.03 -24.29 -25.94
N ASN A 224 -12.08 -24.08 -27.25
CA ASN A 224 -12.15 -22.73 -27.83
C ASN A 224 -13.43 -22.00 -27.40
N GLY A 225 -13.30 -20.77 -26.94
CA GLY A 225 -14.41 -19.95 -26.48
C GLY A 225 -14.81 -20.19 -25.02
N THR A 226 -14.14 -21.10 -24.29
CA THR A 226 -14.36 -21.24 -22.85
C THR A 226 -13.97 -19.95 -22.14
N THR A 227 -14.88 -19.44 -21.30
CA THR A 227 -14.67 -18.23 -20.50
C THR A 227 -14.70 -18.55 -19.02
N PHE A 228 -13.82 -17.93 -18.24
CA PHE A 228 -13.82 -18.04 -16.78
C PHE A 228 -13.33 -16.74 -16.13
N PRO A 229 -13.75 -16.42 -14.91
CA PRO A 229 -13.17 -15.32 -14.16
C PRO A 229 -11.77 -15.73 -13.68
N MET A 230 -10.76 -14.93 -13.98
CA MET A 230 -9.42 -15.13 -13.42
C MET A 230 -9.48 -14.95 -11.90
N PRO A 231 -9.07 -15.94 -11.11
CA PRO A 231 -9.02 -15.77 -9.67
C PRO A 231 -8.11 -14.61 -9.28
N LEU A 232 -8.41 -13.97 -8.14
CA LEU A 232 -7.79 -12.73 -7.63
C LEU A 232 -8.15 -11.45 -8.40
N PHE A 233 -8.11 -11.44 -9.73
CA PHE A 233 -8.38 -10.22 -10.52
C PHE A 233 -9.85 -10.05 -10.88
N ASN A 234 -10.59 -11.16 -10.96
CA ASN A 234 -11.98 -11.23 -11.40
C ASN A 234 -12.21 -10.69 -12.81
N TRP A 235 -11.16 -10.62 -13.64
CA TRP A 235 -11.26 -10.33 -15.07
C TRP A 235 -11.78 -11.53 -15.82
N THR A 236 -12.49 -11.30 -16.93
CA THR A 236 -12.93 -12.42 -17.77
C THR A 236 -11.77 -12.87 -18.65
N VAL A 237 -11.41 -14.15 -18.58
CA VAL A 237 -10.43 -14.77 -19.46
C VAL A 237 -11.14 -15.68 -20.44
N THR A 238 -10.77 -15.60 -21.71
CA THR A 238 -11.29 -16.46 -22.79
C THR A 238 -10.16 -17.31 -23.36
N ILE A 239 -10.39 -18.61 -23.50
CA ILE A 239 -9.49 -19.52 -24.19
C ILE A 239 -9.71 -19.39 -25.70
N LEU A 240 -8.67 -18.97 -26.43
CA LEU A 240 -8.68 -18.87 -27.89
C LEU A 240 -7.72 -19.91 -28.49
N VAL A 241 -8.26 -20.95 -29.13
CA VAL A 241 -7.47 -21.99 -29.79
C VAL A 241 -7.30 -21.62 -31.26
N LYS A 242 -6.13 -21.12 -31.63
CA LYS A 242 -5.81 -20.76 -33.02
C LYS A 242 -5.01 -21.86 -33.74
N ASN A 243 -4.20 -22.63 -33.02
CA ASN A 243 -3.24 -23.59 -33.56
C ASN A 243 -3.36 -24.95 -32.85
N GLU A 244 -2.79 -26.01 -33.44
CA GLU A 244 -2.84 -27.37 -32.86
C GLU A 244 -1.97 -27.57 -31.61
N THR A 245 -0.96 -26.71 -31.40
CA THR A 245 0.04 -26.84 -30.31
C THR A 245 0.03 -25.67 -29.32
N HIS A 246 -0.73 -24.62 -29.60
CA HIS A 246 -0.77 -23.41 -28.79
C HIS A 246 -2.20 -22.86 -28.71
N PHE A 247 -2.53 -22.32 -27.55
CA PHE A 247 -3.75 -21.54 -27.33
C PHE A 247 -3.41 -20.25 -26.60
N THR A 248 -4.33 -19.30 -26.61
CA THR A 248 -4.18 -18.01 -25.95
C THR A 248 -5.20 -17.90 -24.82
N LEU A 249 -4.75 -17.44 -23.66
CA LEU A 249 -5.60 -16.90 -22.62
C LEU A 249 -5.74 -15.40 -22.88
N HIS A 250 -6.91 -14.99 -23.36
CA HIS A 250 -7.23 -13.61 -23.68
C HIS A 250 -7.99 -12.96 -22.54
N THR A 251 -7.42 -11.90 -21.96
CA THR A 251 -8.02 -11.14 -20.84
C THR A 251 -8.91 -10.02 -21.37
N SER A 252 -10.19 -10.05 -21.01
CA SER A 252 -11.16 -9.01 -21.33
C SER A 252 -11.49 -8.18 -20.08
N THR A 253 -11.24 -6.89 -20.16
CA THR A 253 -11.55 -5.89 -19.13
C THR A 253 -11.68 -4.51 -19.78
N GLU A 254 -12.01 -3.48 -19.00
CA GLU A 254 -12.19 -2.11 -19.47
C GLU A 254 -11.41 -1.10 -18.63
N VAL A 255 -11.07 0.04 -19.24
CA VAL A 255 -10.47 1.17 -18.52
C VAL A 255 -11.43 1.64 -17.43
N GLY A 256 -10.92 1.81 -16.22
CA GLY A 256 -11.71 2.15 -15.04
C GLY A 256 -12.15 0.94 -14.23
N TYR A 257 -12.01 -0.30 -14.75
CA TYR A 257 -12.27 -1.49 -13.96
C TYR A 257 -11.36 -1.52 -12.73
N THR A 258 -11.94 -1.93 -11.59
CA THR A 258 -11.22 -2.05 -10.34
C THR A 258 -11.51 -3.37 -9.63
N THR A 259 -10.51 -3.87 -8.90
CA THR A 259 -10.62 -5.08 -8.08
C THR A 259 -9.76 -4.95 -6.83
N SER A 260 -10.01 -5.80 -5.83
CA SER A 260 -9.28 -5.83 -4.58
C SER A 260 -8.91 -7.26 -4.22
N ILE A 261 -7.66 -7.48 -3.85
CA ILE A 261 -7.15 -8.77 -3.37
C ILE A 261 -6.91 -8.64 -1.87
N ASN A 262 -7.50 -9.55 -1.09
CA ASN A 262 -7.23 -9.65 0.34
C ASN A 262 -5.93 -10.43 0.55
N LEU A 263 -4.96 -9.79 1.19
CA LEU A 263 -3.66 -10.34 1.56
C LEU A 263 -3.59 -10.47 3.08
N MET A 264 -2.69 -11.33 3.57
CA MET A 264 -2.52 -11.57 5.02
C MET A 264 -2.35 -10.29 5.86
N TYR A 265 -1.77 -9.23 5.29
CA TYR A 265 -1.45 -7.98 5.98
C TYR A 265 -2.22 -6.77 5.45
N GLY A 266 -3.26 -6.94 4.63
CA GLY A 266 -4.03 -5.82 4.08
C GLY A 266 -4.65 -6.10 2.73
N TYR A 267 -4.97 -5.05 1.98
CA TYR A 267 -5.57 -5.16 0.65
C TYR A 267 -4.61 -4.65 -0.43
N LEU A 268 -4.60 -5.35 -1.57
CA LEU A 268 -4.06 -4.82 -2.82
C LEU A 268 -5.23 -4.40 -3.70
N HIS A 269 -5.44 -3.09 -3.84
CA HIS A 269 -6.40 -2.54 -4.79
C HIS A 269 -5.73 -2.34 -6.14
N ILE A 270 -6.42 -2.72 -7.21
CA ILE A 270 -5.92 -2.64 -8.60
C ILE A 270 -6.93 -1.90 -9.45
N LYS A 271 -6.44 -1.01 -10.32
CA LYS A 271 -7.23 -0.28 -11.31
C LYS A 271 -6.60 -0.41 -12.70
N VAL A 272 -7.41 -0.70 -13.70
CA VAL A 272 -7.03 -0.55 -15.12
C VAL A 272 -7.12 0.94 -15.46
N VAL A 273 -5.97 1.59 -15.67
CA VAL A 273 -5.93 3.05 -15.93
C VAL A 273 -5.84 3.39 -17.40
N ASP A 274 -5.33 2.47 -18.22
CA ASP A 274 -5.24 2.60 -19.67
C ASP A 274 -5.13 1.21 -20.29
N MET A 275 -5.41 1.08 -21.59
CA MET A 275 -5.20 -0.16 -22.33
C MET A 275 -4.95 0.12 -23.81
N ASN A 276 -4.05 -0.67 -24.40
CA ASN A 276 -3.89 -0.76 -25.86
C ASN A 276 -4.28 -2.17 -26.33
N GLU A 277 -4.07 -2.48 -27.61
CA GLU A 277 -4.44 -3.78 -28.20
C GLU A 277 -3.73 -4.99 -27.58
N THR A 278 -2.61 -4.79 -26.89
CA THR A 278 -1.73 -5.87 -26.42
C THR A 278 -1.51 -5.87 -24.91
N HIS A 279 -1.64 -4.72 -24.24
CA HIS A 279 -1.32 -4.57 -22.83
C HIS A 279 -2.29 -3.65 -22.10
N LEU A 280 -2.54 -3.97 -20.83
CA LEU A 280 -3.18 -3.12 -19.85
C LEU A 280 -2.13 -2.32 -19.10
N LYS A 281 -2.43 -1.06 -18.80
CA LYS A 281 -1.69 -0.27 -17.82
C LYS A 281 -2.46 -0.30 -16.50
N LEU A 282 -1.79 -0.73 -15.44
CA LEU A 282 -2.40 -0.84 -14.12
C LEU A 282 -1.87 0.24 -13.18
N ALA A 283 -2.70 0.62 -12.22
CA ALA A 283 -2.30 1.33 -11.02
C ALA A 283 -2.76 0.55 -9.80
N ILE A 284 -1.99 0.65 -8.70
CA ILE A 284 -2.32 -0.04 -7.46
C ILE A 284 -2.37 0.90 -6.27
N ASN A 285 -3.03 0.45 -5.20
CA ASN A 285 -2.99 1.08 -3.88
C ASN A 285 -2.98 -0.04 -2.82
N THR A 286 -2.10 0.09 -1.83
CA THR A 286 -1.91 -0.90 -0.76
C THR A 286 -2.20 -0.34 0.64
N GLU A 287 -2.62 0.92 0.71
CA GLU A 287 -2.81 1.66 1.98
C GLU A 287 -4.27 1.67 2.42
N ALA A 288 -5.20 1.73 1.46
CA ALA A 288 -6.62 1.82 1.78
C ALA A 288 -7.15 0.49 2.34
N PRO A 289 -8.02 0.52 3.37
CA PRO A 289 -8.70 -0.68 3.86
C PRO A 289 -9.87 -1.10 2.94
N SER A 290 -10.26 -0.22 2.02
CA SER A 290 -11.32 -0.47 1.04
C SER A 290 -11.14 0.49 -0.13
N ILE A 291 -11.49 0.02 -1.33
CA ILE A 291 -11.30 0.79 -2.57
C ILE A 291 -12.02 2.15 -2.56
N LYS A 292 -13.11 2.28 -1.82
CA LYS A 292 -13.87 3.53 -1.70
C LYS A 292 -13.05 4.69 -1.12
N PHE A 293 -11.94 4.40 -0.44
CA PHE A 293 -11.06 5.41 0.16
C PHE A 293 -9.90 5.84 -0.75
N VAL A 294 -9.60 5.08 -1.80
CA VAL A 294 -8.45 5.37 -2.67
C VAL A 294 -8.67 6.69 -3.40
N GLY A 295 -7.71 7.60 -3.26
CA GLY A 295 -7.74 8.93 -3.86
C GLY A 295 -8.81 9.87 -3.29
N GLN A 296 -9.39 9.56 -2.12
CA GLN A 296 -10.36 10.43 -1.48
C GLN A 296 -9.69 11.43 -0.54
N THR A 297 -10.14 12.68 -0.60
CA THR A 297 -10.00 13.63 0.51
C THR A 297 -11.04 13.31 1.57
N LEU A 298 -10.62 13.27 2.82
CA LEU A 298 -11.48 12.93 3.96
C LEU A 298 -11.57 14.11 4.92
N ASP A 299 -12.77 14.46 5.33
CA ASP A 299 -13.00 15.47 6.35
C ASP A 299 -13.18 14.80 7.72
N PHE A 300 -12.43 15.26 8.71
CA PHE A 300 -12.58 14.81 10.09
C PHE A 300 -12.95 15.99 10.98
N THR A 301 -14.10 15.87 11.66
CA THR A 301 -14.42 16.70 12.81
C THR A 301 -13.88 15.99 14.05
N ILE A 302 -12.93 16.61 14.75
CA ILE A 302 -12.18 16.02 15.86
C ILE A 302 -12.42 16.86 17.11
N GLU A 303 -12.69 16.21 18.23
CA GLU A 303 -12.80 16.81 19.54
C GLU A 303 -11.79 16.16 20.49
N VAL A 304 -10.92 16.97 21.11
CA VAL A 304 -9.98 16.48 22.13
C VAL A 304 -10.69 16.45 23.48
N VAL A 305 -11.01 15.26 23.95
CA VAL A 305 -11.73 15.03 25.22
C VAL A 305 -10.76 15.07 26.40
N ASP A 306 -9.59 14.47 26.25
CA ASP A 306 -8.52 14.51 27.25
C ASP A 306 -7.13 14.65 26.62
N LEU A 307 -6.19 15.19 27.40
CA LEU A 307 -4.80 15.42 26.99
C LEU A 307 -3.85 15.07 28.14
N HIS A 308 -2.94 14.16 27.87
CA HIS A 308 -1.85 13.74 28.75
C HIS A 308 -0.52 14.20 28.16
N LYS A 309 0.22 15.04 28.91
CA LYS A 309 1.47 15.66 28.48
C LYS A 309 2.68 14.74 28.63
N THR A 310 2.66 13.61 27.94
CA THR A 310 3.71 12.58 28.02
C THR A 310 4.99 12.96 27.28
N SER A 311 4.92 13.88 26.32
CA SER A 311 6.10 14.40 25.60
C SER A 311 7.11 15.16 26.49
N LEU A 312 6.71 15.54 27.70
CA LEU A 312 7.52 16.33 28.64
C LEU A 312 8.14 15.47 29.76
N GLU A 313 7.86 14.17 29.82
CA GLU A 313 8.28 13.31 30.92
C GLU A 313 9.68 12.71 30.73
N GLU A 314 10.30 12.79 29.55
CA GLU A 314 11.67 12.31 29.29
C GLU A 314 12.79 13.21 29.88
N GLU A 315 12.48 14.34 30.51
CA GLU A 315 13.49 15.27 31.08
C GLU A 315 13.81 15.06 32.57
N SER A 316 13.32 13.99 33.24
CA SER A 316 13.58 13.75 34.68
C SER A 316 14.56 12.62 34.99
#